data_AF-A0ABD5CCZ0-F1
#
_entry.id   AF-A0ABD5CCZ0-F1
#
_cell.length_a   1.000
_cell.length_b   1.000
_cell.length_c   1.000
_cell.angle_alpha   90.00
_cell.angle_beta   90.00
_cell.angle_gamma   90.00
#
_symmetry.space_group_name_H-M   'P 1'
#
loop_
_entity.id
_entity.type
_entity.pdbx_description
1 polymer ?
#
loop_
_entity_poly.entity_id
_entity_poly.type
_entity_poly.pdbx_seq_one_letter_code
_entity_poly.pdbx_strand_id
1 'polypeptide(L)'
;MNNSKIDRLILDDGWRGTLTRVLGIALVYLGMKFLPDAVAWLSAHTSLSPMSAKQTERHGAILLVFKFVFGVALALEAIRSLYVLLLKRKRTGDAGNLKK
;
A
#
# COMPACT_ATOMS: atom_id res chain seq x y z
N MET A 1 26.14 -6.38 4.36
CA MET A 1 24.88 -5.69 3.97
C MET A 1 23.96 -5.69 5.19
N ASN A 2 23.78 -4.53 5.82
CA ASN A 2 22.90 -4.39 6.98
C ASN A 2 21.45 -4.41 6.50
N ASN A 3 20.84 -5.60 6.42
CA ASN A 3 19.42 -5.74 6.14
C ASN A 3 18.65 -5.03 7.25
N SER A 4 17.98 -3.93 6.91
CA SER A 4 17.18 -3.20 7.87
C SER A 4 16.05 -4.12 8.36
N LYS A 5 15.69 -4.05 9.64
CA LYS A 5 14.60 -4.87 10.21
C LYS A 5 13.28 -4.68 9.42
N ILE A 6 13.13 -3.52 8.78
CA ILE A 6 11.99 -3.16 7.95
C ILE A 6 11.98 -3.97 6.65
N ASP A 7 13.11 -4.12 5.96
CA ASP A 7 13.19 -4.92 4.72
C ASP A 7 12.81 -6.38 4.96
N ARG A 8 13.24 -6.95 6.10
CA ARG A 8 12.82 -8.31 6.49
C ARG A 8 11.33 -8.40 6.75
N LEU A 9 10.73 -7.38 7.36
CA LEU A 9 9.28 -7.36 7.60
C LEU A 9 8.49 -7.23 6.31
N ILE A 10 8.94 -6.41 5.36
CA ILE A 10 8.29 -6.22 4.06
C ILE A 10 8.36 -7.51 3.21
N LEU A 11 9.47 -8.24 3.29
CA LEU A 11 9.67 -9.50 2.55
C LEU A 11 9.02 -10.72 3.21
N ASP A 12 8.48 -10.59 4.42
CA ASP A 12 7.82 -11.71 5.10
C ASP A 12 6.51 -12.11 4.38
N ASP A 13 6.30 -13.42 4.20
CA ASP A 13 5.09 -14.01 3.63
C ASP A 13 4.03 -14.29 4.69
N GLY A 14 4.32 -13.99 5.95
CA GLY A 14 3.36 -14.02 7.06
C GLY A 14 2.36 -12.86 7.05
N TRP A 15 1.35 -12.96 7.92
CA TRP A 15 0.33 -11.92 8.09
C TRP A 15 0.92 -10.55 8.47
N ARG A 16 2.05 -10.54 9.18
CA ARG A 16 2.77 -9.32 9.57
C ARG A 16 3.33 -8.59 8.35
N GLY A 17 3.94 -9.32 7.41
CA GLY A 17 4.46 -8.74 6.18
C GLY A 17 3.37 -8.18 5.28
N THR A 18 2.26 -8.90 5.11
CA THR A 18 1.07 -8.37 4.41
C THR A 18 0.57 -7.09 5.07
N LEU A 19 0.43 -7.06 6.39
CA LEU A 19 -0.03 -5.87 7.11
C LEU A 19 0.92 -4.69 6.88
N THR A 20 2.23 -4.89 6.97
CA THR A 20 3.22 -3.83 6.72
C THR A 20 3.16 -3.31 5.28
N ARG A 21 2.99 -4.18 4.28
CA ARG A 21 2.86 -3.77 2.88
C ARG A 21 1.58 -2.99 2.63
N VAL A 22 0.44 -3.47 3.13
CA VAL A 22 -0.85 -2.76 3.05
C VAL A 22 -0.78 -1.40 3.75
N LEU A 23 -0.18 -1.34 4.94
CA LEU A 23 0.01 -0.09 5.67
C LEU A 23 0.89 0.90 4.88
N GLY A 24 1.98 0.41 4.27
CA GLY A 24 2.85 1.25 3.42
C GLY A 24 2.11 1.81 2.21
N ILE A 25 1.34 0.97 1.51
CA ILE A 25 0.53 1.38 0.36
C ILE A 25 -0.54 2.41 0.79
N ALA A 26 -1.16 2.21 1.95
CA ALA A 26 -2.13 3.15 2.53
C ALA A 26 -1.51 4.50 2.90
N LEU A 27 -0.32 4.50 3.51
CA LEU A 27 0.40 5.73 3.85
C LEU A 27 0.76 6.56 2.61
N VAL A 28 1.23 5.91 1.54
CA VAL A 28 1.52 6.58 0.27
C VAL A 28 0.25 7.19 -0.33
N TYR A 29 -0.85 6.44 -0.34
CA TYR A 29 -2.13 6.95 -0.85
C TYR A 29 -2.65 8.14 -0.03
N LEU A 30 -2.61 8.06 1.30
CA LEU A 30 -3.01 9.16 2.17
C LEU A 30 -2.13 10.40 1.95
N GLY A 31 -0.81 10.21 1.83
CA GLY A 31 0.12 11.30 1.52
C GLY A 31 -0.24 12.02 0.22
N MET A 32 -0.52 11.27 -0.84
CA MET A 32 -0.93 11.85 -2.12
C MET A 32 -2.31 12.52 -2.06
N LYS A 33 -3.25 11.94 -1.31
CA LYS A 33 -4.59 12.48 -1.12
C LYS A 33 -4.58 13.83 -0.39
N PHE A 34 -3.78 13.97 0.65
CA PHE A 34 -3.71 15.18 1.49
C PHE A 34 -2.65 16.18 1.03
N LEU A 35 -1.86 15.84 0.00
CA LEU A 35 -0.86 16.74 -0.56
C LEU A 35 -1.43 18.12 -0.95
N PRO A 36 -2.59 18.22 -1.62
CA PRO A 36 -3.17 19.53 -1.98
C PRO A 36 -3.54 20.37 -0.77
N ASP A 37 -4.14 19.73 0.25
CA ASP A 37 -4.55 20.40 1.49
C ASP A 37 -3.32 20.91 2.24
N ALA A 38 -2.25 20.12 2.29
CA ALA A 38 -0.97 20.51 2.87
C ALA A 38 -0.33 21.67 2.10
N VAL A 39 -0.34 21.63 0.76
CA VAL A 39 0.17 22.72 -0.09
C VAL A 39 -0.66 23.99 0.07
N ALA A 40 -1.99 23.88 0.13
CA ALA A 40 -2.87 25.02 0.34
C ALA A 40 -2.63 25.68 1.71
N TRP A 41 -2.48 24.86 2.77
CA TRP A 41 -2.10 25.35 4.09
C TRP A 41 -0.73 26.03 4.08
N LEU A 42 0.27 25.44 3.40
CA LEU A 42 1.61 25.99 3.30
C LEU A 42 1.60 27.33 2.56
N SER A 43 0.91 27.43 1.43
CA SER A 43 0.73 28.67 0.67
C SER A 43 0.10 29.78 1.51
N ALA A 44 -0.87 29.45 2.36
CA ALA A 44 -1.49 30.43 3.26
C ALA A 44 -0.52 30.99 4.32
N HIS A 45 0.53 30.25 4.68
CA HIS A 45 1.48 30.64 5.74
C HIS A 45 2.87 31.08 5.23
N THR A 46 3.21 30.83 3.97
CA THR A 46 4.58 31.01 3.46
C THR A 46 4.70 31.97 2.28
N SER A 47 3.67 32.74 1.94
CA SER A 47 3.64 33.60 0.73
C SER A 47 3.91 32.85 -0.59
N LEU A 48 3.90 31.51 -0.56
CA LEU A 48 3.99 30.67 -1.75
C LEU A 48 2.69 30.81 -2.54
N SER A 49 2.81 31.08 -3.84
CA SER A 49 1.64 31.22 -4.72
C SER A 49 0.78 29.95 -4.64
N PRO A 50 -0.54 30.07 -4.40
CA PRO A 50 -1.42 28.92 -4.36
C PRO A 50 -1.43 28.20 -5.72
N MET A 51 -1.75 26.90 -5.67
CA MET A 51 -1.90 26.09 -6.89
C MET A 51 -2.94 26.73 -7.83
N SER A 52 -2.59 26.90 -9.10
CA SER A 52 -3.52 27.42 -10.11
C SER A 52 -4.72 26.48 -10.27
N ALA A 53 -5.89 27.01 -10.61
CA ALA A 53 -7.10 26.20 -10.87
C ALA A 53 -6.86 25.06 -11.87
N LYS A 54 -6.03 25.30 -12.90
CA LYS A 54 -5.62 24.26 -13.88
C LYS A 54 -4.75 23.16 -13.26
N GLN A 55 -3.95 23.49 -12.24
CA GLN A 55 -3.13 22.51 -11.52
C GLN A 55 -3.98 21.68 -10.56
N THR A 56 -4.99 22.27 -9.92
CA THR A 56 -5.96 21.56 -9.07
C THR A 56 -6.79 20.57 -9.88
N GLU A 57 -7.24 20.97 -11.07
CA GLU A 57 -7.97 20.08 -12.00
C GLU A 57 -7.12 18.88 -12.43
N ARG A 58 -5.86 19.11 -12.81
CA ARG A 58 -4.90 18.03 -13.12
C ARG A 58 -4.59 17.15 -11.92
N HIS A 59 -4.59 17.71 -10.72
CA HIS A 59 -4.40 16.92 -9.49
C HIS A 59 -5.55 15.91 -9.29
N GLY A 60 -6.78 16.26 -9.66
CA GLY A 60 -7.90 15.32 -9.68
C GLY A 60 -7.66 14.10 -10.57
N ALA A 61 -7.12 14.32 -11.78
CA ALA A 61 -6.74 13.23 -12.68
C ALA A 61 -5.60 12.37 -12.12
N ILE A 62 -4.60 12.98 -11.48
CA ILE A 62 -3.51 12.28 -10.80
C ILE A 62 -4.07 11.40 -9.67
N LEU A 63 -4.99 11.92 -8.84
CA LEU A 63 -5.63 11.14 -7.78
C LEU A 63 -6.40 9.94 -8.32
N LEU A 64 -7.01 10.05 -9.51
CA LEU A 64 -7.70 8.93 -10.14
C LEU A 64 -6.71 7.81 -10.48
N VAL A 65 -5.55 8.15 -11.05
CA VAL A 65 -4.47 7.18 -11.31
C VAL A 65 -3.98 6.54 -10.00
N PHE A 66 -3.77 7.33 -8.95
CA PHE A 66 -3.37 6.79 -7.64
C PHE A 66 -4.41 5.87 -7.02
N LYS A 67 -5.71 6.20 -7.13
CA LYS A 67 -6.81 5.31 -6.69
C LYS A 67 -6.78 3.99 -7.44
N PHE A 68 -6.56 4.02 -8.75
CA PHE A 68 -6.48 2.83 -9.58
C PHE A 68 -5.28 1.95 -9.17
N VAL A 69 -4.08 2.53 -9.08
CA VAL A 69 -2.87 1.82 -8.65
C VAL A 69 -3.03 1.25 -7.24
N PHE A 70 -3.62 2.01 -6.31
CA PHE A 70 -3.92 1.56 -4.96
C PHE A 70 -4.86 0.36 -4.95
N GLY A 71 -5.94 0.41 -5.74
CA GLY A 71 -6.89 -0.70 -5.88
C GLY A 71 -6.24 -1.96 -6.44
N VAL A 72 -5.41 -1.82 -7.48
CA VAL A 72 -4.64 -2.94 -8.06
C VAL A 72 -3.66 -3.53 -7.04
N ALA A 73 -2.93 -2.69 -6.31
CA ALA A 73 -1.99 -3.15 -5.29
C ALA A 73 -2.67 -3.93 -4.17
N LEU A 74 -3.84 -3.47 -3.70
CA LEU A 74 -4.65 -4.20 -2.72
C LEU A 74 -5.17 -5.52 -3.27
N ALA A 75 -5.63 -5.56 -4.53
CA ALA A 75 -6.08 -6.79 -5.17
C ALA A 75 -4.95 -7.83 -5.27
N LEU A 76 -3.74 -7.40 -5.62
CA LEU A 76 -2.56 -8.27 -5.66
C LEU A 76 -2.19 -8.83 -4.28
N GLU A 77 -2.20 -8.01 -3.23
CA GLU A 77 -1.97 -8.49 -1.86
C GLU A 77 -3.07 -9.48 -1.43
N ALA A 78 -4.34 -9.22 -1.76
CA ALA A 78 -5.44 -10.13 -1.46
C ALA A 78 -5.26 -11.50 -2.16
N ILE A 79 -4.91 -11.50 -3.45
CA ILE A 79 -4.62 -12.71 -4.22
C ILE A 79 -3.44 -13.46 -3.60
N ARG A 80 -2.37 -12.77 -3.23
CA ARG A 80 -1.19 -13.37 -2.58
C ARG A 80 -1.55 -13.98 -1.23
N SER A 81 -2.29 -13.28 -0.39
CA SER A 81 -2.77 -13.80 0.90
C SER A 81 -3.64 -15.04 0.73
N LEU A 82 -4.55 -15.03 -0.25
CA LEU A 82 -5.37 -16.19 -0.58
C LEU A 82 -4.52 -17.37 -1.04
N TYR A 83 -3.54 -17.13 -1.92
CA TYR A 83 -2.61 -18.16 -2.40
C TYR A 83 -1.83 -18.80 -1.25
N VAL A 84 -1.27 -18.00 -0.33
CA VAL A 84 -0.54 -18.50 0.85
C VAL A 84 -1.45 -19.32 1.77
N LEU A 85 -2.69 -18.88 1.99
CA LEU A 85 -3.66 -19.62 2.81
C LEU A 85 -4.01 -20.98 2.18
N LEU A 86 -4.26 -21.02 0.87
CA LEU A 86 -4.55 -22.25 0.15
C LEU A 86 -3.35 -23.21 0.17
N LEU A 87 -2.13 -22.70 0.00
CA LEU A 87 -0.90 -23.51 0.05
C LEU A 87 -0.62 -24.08 1.45
N LYS A 88 -0.86 -23.30 2.50
CA LYS A 88 -0.78 -23.79 3.88
C LYS A 88 -1.77 -24.94 4.12
N ARG A 89 -3.01 -24.80 3.64
CA ARG A 89 -4.05 -25.84 3.80
C ARG A 89 -3.66 -27.16 3.13
N LYS A 90 -3.03 -27.12 1.95
CA LYS A 90 -2.53 -28.32 1.27
C LYS A 90 -1.46 -29.06 2.10
N ARG A 91 -0.45 -28.34 2.62
CA ARG A 91 0.62 -28.96 3.44
C ARG A 91 0.10 -29.58 4.73
N THR A 92 -0.89 -28.97 5.38
CA THR A 92 -1.47 -29.53 6.61
C THR A 92 -2.35 -30.76 6.34
N GLY A 93 -2.99 -30.83 5.16
CA GLY A 93 -3.73 -32.01 4.72
C GLY A 93 -2.82 -33.23 4.49
N ASP A 94 -1.65 -33.03 3.87
CA ASP A 94 -0.70 -34.12 3.61
C ASP A 94 -0.02 -34.66 4.89
N ALA A 95 0.24 -33.79 5.87
CA ALA A 95 0.79 -34.20 7.17
C ALA A 95 -0.19 -35.04 8.02
N GLY A 96 -1.50 -34.89 7.80
CA GLY A 96 -2.53 -35.71 8.46
C GLY A 96 -2.67 -37.11 7.87
N ASN A 97 -2.22 -37.32 6.64
CA ASN A 97 -2.37 -38.60 5.92
C ASN A 97 -1.20 -39.57 6.15
N LEU A 98 -0.10 -39.11 6.78
CA LEU A 98 1.04 -39.94 7.18
C LEU A 98 0.88 -40.56 8.60
N LYS A 99 -0.25 -40.31 9.26
CA LYS A 99 -0.57 -40.85 10.60
C LYS A 99 -1.71 -41.88 10.60
N LYS A 100 -2.16 -42.34 9.44
CA LYS A 100 -3.08 -43.47 9.30
C LYS A 100 -2.34 -44.64 8.65
#